data_AF-D3K3D1-F1
#
_entry.id   AF-D3K3D1-F1
#
_cell.length_a   1.000
_cell.length_b   1.000
_cell.length_c   1.000
_cell.angle_alpha   90.00
_cell.angle_beta   90.00
_cell.angle_gamma   90.00
#
_symmetry.space_group_name_H-M   'P 1'
#
loop_
_entity.id
_entity.type
_entity.pdbx_description
1 polymer ?
#
loop_
_entity_poly.entity_id
_entity_poly.type
_entity_poly.pdbx_seq_one_letter_code
_entity_poly.pdbx_strand_id
1 'polypeptide(L)'
;GTELLDRLTRYLNGDKSVTLPILTSCCPAWVKFFEHQFPDLIDVPSTARSPQQMFGSIAKTYFAQMLGIDRKNLVVVSIMPCLAKKYECTRPEFSVDGNPDVDFSISTRELANLIKQSNIDFLSLPDEDFDDPLGESSGAGVIFGT
;
A
#
# COMPACT_ATOMS: atom_id res chain seq x y z
N GLY A 1 13.43 -0.11 -6.37
CA GLY A 1 14.84 -0.25 -6.80
C GLY A 1 15.46 1.08 -7.15
N THR A 2 14.78 1.91 -7.94
CA THR A 2 15.30 3.17 -8.47
C THR A 2 15.78 4.15 -7.40
N GLU A 3 15.04 4.33 -6.29
CA GLU A 3 15.46 5.24 -5.21
C GLU A 3 16.79 4.83 -4.55
N LEU A 4 17.00 3.52 -4.31
CA LEU A 4 18.26 3.02 -3.77
C LEU A 4 19.42 3.30 -4.73
N LEU A 5 19.23 3.03 -6.02
CA LEU A 5 20.24 3.28 -7.05
C LEU A 5 20.57 4.77 -7.15
N ASP A 6 19.55 5.64 -7.15
CA ASP A 6 19.72 7.09 -7.19
C ASP A 6 20.55 7.60 -6.01
N ARG A 7 20.15 7.27 -4.78
CA ARG A 7 20.87 7.69 -3.56
C ARG A 7 22.32 7.16 -3.58
N LEU A 8 22.52 5.91 -3.95
CA LEU A 8 23.86 5.32 -4.02
C LEU A 8 24.73 6.00 -5.08
N THR A 9 24.20 6.22 -6.28
CA THR A 9 24.94 6.90 -7.36
C THR A 9 25.34 8.31 -6.97
N ARG A 10 24.43 9.10 -6.39
CA ARG A 10 24.74 10.45 -5.90
C ARG A 10 25.84 10.45 -4.84
N TYR A 11 25.75 9.54 -3.87
CA TYR A 11 26.78 9.40 -2.83
C TYR A 11 28.16 9.04 -3.41
N LEU A 12 28.21 8.10 -4.36
CA LEU A 12 29.44 7.69 -5.04
C LEU A 12 30.02 8.82 -5.90
N ASN A 13 29.18 9.70 -6.45
CA ASN A 13 29.59 10.90 -7.17
C ASN A 13 30.04 12.06 -6.25
N GLY A 14 30.08 11.85 -4.93
CA GLY A 14 30.63 12.81 -3.96
C GLY A 14 29.60 13.66 -3.23
N ASP A 15 28.30 13.49 -3.49
CA ASP A 15 27.24 14.20 -2.77
C ASP A 15 27.09 13.63 -1.34
N LYS A 16 27.61 14.38 -0.36
CA LYS A 16 27.52 14.03 1.07
C LYS A 16 26.20 14.44 1.73
N SER A 17 25.32 15.15 1.01
CA SER A 17 23.99 15.49 1.51
C SER A 17 23.00 14.32 1.45
N VAL A 18 23.35 13.24 0.73
CA VAL A 18 22.50 12.06 0.60
C VAL A 18 22.40 11.31 1.92
N THR A 19 21.16 11.11 2.37
CA THR A 19 20.87 10.29 3.56
C THR A 19 21.05 8.80 3.26
N LEU A 20 22.09 8.22 3.86
CA LEU A 20 22.38 6.79 3.89
C LEU A 20 22.63 6.34 5.34
N PRO A 21 22.25 5.10 5.73
CA PRO A 21 21.66 4.05 4.92
C PRO A 21 20.20 4.37 4.49
N ILE A 22 19.68 3.62 3.52
CA ILE A 22 18.25 3.66 3.17
C ILE A 22 17.54 2.46 3.78
N LEU A 23 16.46 2.72 4.52
CA LEU A 23 15.63 1.68 5.14
C LEU A 23 14.29 1.57 4.43
N THR A 24 13.63 0.42 4.54
CA THR A 24 12.30 0.24 3.93
C THR A 24 11.23 1.02 4.69
N SER A 25 10.15 1.39 4.00
CA SER A 25 9.05 2.21 4.52
C SER A 25 7.68 1.53 4.45
N CYS A 26 7.60 0.28 3.96
CA CYS A 26 6.33 -0.39 3.72
C CYS A 26 5.58 -0.78 5.00
N CYS A 27 6.25 -0.81 6.16
CA CYS A 27 5.65 -1.09 7.45
C CYS A 27 5.24 0.22 8.14
N PRO A 28 3.94 0.48 8.35
CA PRO A 28 3.48 1.73 8.94
C PRO A 28 3.89 1.88 10.42
N ALA A 29 4.03 0.78 11.15
CA ALA A 29 4.56 0.82 12.52
C ALA A 29 6.02 1.26 12.56
N TRP A 30 6.81 0.87 11.56
CA TRP A 30 8.21 1.27 11.42
C TRP A 30 8.35 2.75 11.09
N VAL A 31 7.53 3.25 10.16
CA VAL A 31 7.48 4.68 9.84
C VAL A 31 7.09 5.49 11.08
N LYS A 32 6.04 5.07 11.80
CA LYS A 32 5.60 5.74 13.03
C LYS A 32 6.66 5.72 14.14
N PHE A 33 7.44 4.64 14.23
CA PHE A 33 8.53 4.55 15.18
C PHE A 33 9.60 5.61 14.91
N PHE A 34 9.98 5.85 13.65
CA PHE A 34 10.89 6.93 13.28
C PHE A 34 10.30 8.31 13.60
N GLU A 35 9.06 8.56 13.20
CA GLU A 35 8.36 9.83 13.46
C GLU A 35 8.34 10.20 14.95
N HIS A 36 8.20 9.22 15.85
CA HIS A 36 8.10 9.48 17.28
C HIS A 36 9.42 9.37 18.06
N GLN A 37 10.30 8.43 17.71
CA GLN A 37 11.49 8.11 18.51
C GLN A 37 12.77 8.65 17.91
N PHE A 38 12.81 8.84 16.59
CA PHE A 38 13.99 9.30 15.85
C PHE A 38 13.61 10.35 14.79
N PRO A 39 13.01 11.48 15.20
CA PRO A 39 12.59 12.52 14.25
C PRO A 39 13.75 13.07 13.42
N ASP A 40 14.96 13.11 14.00
CA ASP A 40 16.18 13.54 13.30
C ASP A 40 16.61 12.58 12.16
N LEU A 41 16.05 11.36 12.13
CA LEU A 41 16.35 10.34 11.12
C LEU A 41 15.17 10.11 10.16
N ILE A 42 14.22 11.04 10.06
CA ILE A 42 12.98 10.86 9.27
C ILE A 42 13.24 10.62 7.77
N ASP A 43 14.38 11.08 7.24
CA ASP A 43 14.77 10.92 5.83
C ASP A 43 15.52 9.60 5.53
N VAL A 44 15.79 8.79 6.56
CA VAL A 44 16.47 7.49 6.43
C VAL A 44 15.55 6.44 5.79
N PRO A 45 14.27 6.29 6.20
CA PRO A 45 13.33 5.46 5.46
C PRO A 45 13.14 5.94 4.01
N SER A 46 12.83 4.98 3.13
CA SER A 46 12.47 5.20 1.74
C SER A 46 11.23 6.08 1.63
N THR A 47 11.22 6.95 0.62
CA THR A 47 10.05 7.79 0.29
C THR A 47 8.95 7.00 -0.42
N ALA A 48 9.21 5.73 -0.76
CA ALA A 48 8.23 4.86 -1.38
C ALA A 48 7.01 4.67 -0.48
N ARG A 49 5.82 4.77 -1.07
CA ARG A 49 4.57 4.36 -0.43
C ARG A 49 4.54 2.85 -0.26
N SER A 50 3.66 2.36 0.62
CA SER A 50 3.45 0.92 0.75
C SER A 50 2.67 0.36 -0.46
N PRO A 51 2.71 -0.96 -0.71
CA PRO A 51 1.98 -1.57 -1.84
C PRO A 51 0.48 -1.26 -1.84
N GLN A 52 -0.19 -1.27 -0.67
CA GLN A 52 -1.62 -0.93 -0.61
C GLN A 52 -1.88 0.53 -1.03
N GLN A 53 -0.98 1.45 -0.66
CA GLN A 53 -1.13 2.87 -0.95
C GLN A 53 -0.76 3.20 -2.39
N MET A 54 0.23 2.50 -2.95
CA MET A 54 0.53 2.56 -4.38
C MET A 54 -0.67 2.11 -5.19
N PHE A 55 -1.23 0.94 -4.86
CA PHE A 55 -2.39 0.39 -5.57
C PHE A 55 -3.63 1.26 -5.40
N GLY A 56 -3.96 1.71 -4.19
CA GLY A 56 -5.12 2.56 -3.93
C GLY A 56 -5.09 3.86 -4.74
N SER A 57 -3.92 4.49 -4.83
CA SER A 57 -3.73 5.68 -5.68
C SER A 57 -3.97 5.38 -7.16
N ILE A 58 -3.44 4.27 -7.68
CA ILE A 58 -3.64 3.85 -9.09
C ILE A 58 -5.12 3.51 -9.35
N ALA A 59 -5.77 2.81 -8.43
CA ALA A 59 -7.20 2.46 -8.52
C ALA A 59 -8.08 3.71 -8.58
N LYS A 60 -7.84 4.69 -7.71
CA LYS A 60 -8.63 5.92 -7.63
C LYS A 60 -8.29 6.97 -8.69
N THR A 61 -7.27 6.73 -9.50
CA THR A 61 -6.86 7.65 -10.57
C THR A 61 -6.98 6.99 -11.93
N TYR A 62 -6.02 6.13 -12.28
CA TYR A 62 -5.95 5.47 -13.57
C TYR A 62 -7.13 4.52 -13.81
N PHE A 63 -7.47 3.66 -12.84
CA PHE A 63 -8.58 2.72 -12.99
C PHE A 63 -9.93 3.42 -13.05
N ALA A 64 -10.16 4.37 -12.14
CA ALA A 64 -11.36 5.20 -12.13
C ALA A 64 -11.59 5.89 -13.48
N GLN A 65 -10.53 6.45 -14.08
CA GLN A 65 -10.60 7.06 -15.42
C GLN A 65 -10.95 6.05 -16.51
N MET A 66 -10.35 4.85 -16.51
CA MET A 66 -10.67 3.80 -17.48
C MET A 66 -12.11 3.33 -17.38
N LEU A 67 -12.65 3.23 -16.16
CA LEU A 67 -14.04 2.84 -15.92
C LEU A 67 -15.04 3.99 -16.16
N GLY A 68 -14.58 5.22 -16.36
CA GLY A 68 -15.44 6.40 -16.45
C GLY A 68 -16.18 6.73 -15.15
N ILE A 69 -15.64 6.31 -14.00
CA ILE A 69 -16.24 6.49 -12.68
C ILE A 69 -15.49 7.61 -11.95
N ASP A 70 -16.23 8.52 -11.31
CA ASP A 70 -15.61 9.53 -10.45
C ASP A 70 -14.95 8.88 -9.23
N ARG A 71 -13.77 9.37 -8.84
CA ARG A 71 -13.01 8.91 -7.68
C ARG A 71 -13.85 8.80 -6.41
N LYS A 72 -14.79 9.73 -6.18
CA LYS A 72 -15.67 9.77 -5.01
C LYS A 72 -16.70 8.65 -4.99
N ASN A 73 -16.99 8.06 -6.15
CA ASN A 73 -17.93 6.96 -6.34
C ASN A 73 -17.25 5.59 -6.39
N LEU A 74 -15.92 5.53 -6.31
CA LEU A 74 -15.16 4.28 -6.21
C LEU A 74 -14.79 4.05 -4.73
N VAL A 75 -14.98 2.84 -4.22
CA VAL A 75 -14.53 2.45 -2.87
C VAL A 75 -13.46 1.38 -3.00
N VAL A 76 -12.28 1.63 -2.42
CA VAL A 76 -11.15 0.70 -2.41
C VAL A 76 -11.03 0.09 -1.02
N VAL A 77 -11.19 -1.23 -0.96
CA VAL A 77 -11.02 -2.02 0.27
C VAL A 77 -9.78 -2.90 0.12
N SER A 78 -8.90 -2.84 1.10
CA SER A 78 -7.70 -3.68 1.17
C SER A 78 -7.86 -4.79 2.21
N ILE A 79 -7.45 -6.01 1.87
CA ILE A 79 -7.39 -7.13 2.80
C ILE A 79 -5.94 -7.32 3.19
N MET A 80 -5.62 -7.11 4.47
CA MET A 80 -4.24 -7.04 4.96
C MET A 80 -4.05 -7.94 6.18
N PRO A 81 -2.94 -8.68 6.31
CA PRO A 81 -2.66 -9.47 7.52
C PRO A 81 -2.26 -8.59 8.74
N CYS A 82 -2.09 -7.28 8.54
CA CYS A 82 -1.54 -6.36 9.54
C CYS A 82 -2.57 -5.30 9.95
N LEU A 83 -2.82 -5.17 11.26
CA LEU A 83 -3.73 -4.14 11.79
C LEU A 83 -3.20 -2.71 11.60
N ALA A 84 -1.87 -2.53 11.55
CA ALA A 84 -1.29 -1.21 11.34
C ALA A 84 -1.58 -0.65 9.94
N LYS A 85 -2.00 -1.49 8.97
CA LYS A 85 -2.46 -1.04 7.65
C LYS A 85 -3.78 -0.27 7.69
N LYS A 86 -4.63 -0.54 8.69
CA LYS A 86 -5.82 0.25 8.98
C LYS A 86 -5.47 1.68 9.39
N TYR A 87 -4.44 1.83 10.21
CA TYR A 87 -3.94 3.15 10.55
C TYR A 87 -3.31 3.82 9.33
N GLU A 88 -2.52 3.09 8.55
CA GLU A 88 -1.88 3.64 7.35
C GLU A 88 -2.88 4.25 6.37
N CYS A 89 -4.01 3.60 6.07
CA CYS A 89 -5.00 4.15 5.14
C CYS A 89 -5.78 5.37 5.66
N THR A 90 -5.70 5.67 6.96
CA THR A 90 -6.31 6.88 7.55
C THR A 90 -5.37 8.09 7.56
N ARG A 91 -4.12 7.94 7.12
CA ARG A 91 -3.14 9.05 7.10
C ARG A 91 -3.54 10.12 6.08
N PRO A 92 -3.65 11.41 6.46
CA PRO A 92 -4.16 12.48 5.58
C PRO A 92 -3.40 12.63 4.25
N GLU A 93 -2.10 12.36 4.22
CA GLU A 93 -1.24 12.41 3.04
C GLU A 93 -1.56 11.33 1.99
N PHE A 94 -2.36 10.32 2.34
CA PHE A 94 -2.89 9.32 1.41
C PHE A 94 -4.33 9.64 1.03
N SER A 95 -4.61 10.91 0.76
CA SER A 95 -5.89 11.39 0.27
C SER A 95 -5.72 12.50 -0.76
N VAL A 96 -6.71 12.66 -1.64
CA VAL A 96 -6.83 13.77 -2.59
C VAL A 96 -8.15 14.47 -2.32
N ASP A 97 -8.12 15.76 -2.01
CA ASP A 97 -9.29 16.57 -1.65
C ASP A 97 -10.16 15.92 -0.55
N GLY A 98 -9.51 15.29 0.43
CA GLY A 98 -10.18 14.57 1.53
C GLY A 98 -10.77 13.21 1.14
N ASN A 99 -10.56 12.72 -0.09
CA ASN A 99 -10.93 11.38 -0.51
C ASN A 99 -9.72 10.42 -0.40
N PRO A 100 -9.75 9.42 0.49
CA PRO A 100 -8.64 8.48 0.69
C PRO A 100 -8.27 7.68 -0.56
N ASP A 101 -6.99 7.35 -0.71
CA ASP A 101 -6.50 6.41 -1.74
C ASP A 101 -7.00 4.98 -1.47
N VAL A 102 -7.10 4.60 -0.19
CA VAL A 102 -7.70 3.35 0.29
C VAL A 102 -8.74 3.70 1.34
N ASP A 103 -10.01 3.38 1.11
CA ASP A 103 -11.11 3.76 2.01
C ASP A 103 -11.14 2.88 3.26
N PHE A 104 -10.93 1.58 3.09
CA PHE A 104 -10.95 0.62 4.19
C PHE A 104 -9.80 -0.38 4.11
N SER A 105 -9.31 -0.78 5.28
CA SER A 105 -8.42 -1.93 5.41
C SER A 105 -9.03 -2.91 6.41
N ILE A 106 -9.20 -4.15 5.99
CA ILE A 106 -9.75 -5.23 6.83
C ILE A 106 -8.70 -6.33 6.98
N SER A 107 -8.72 -6.99 8.14
CA SER A 107 -7.85 -8.12 8.41
C SER A 107 -8.36 -9.39 7.75
N THR A 108 -7.46 -10.34 7.53
CA THR A 108 -7.82 -11.71 7.09
C THR A 108 -8.84 -12.37 8.02
N ARG A 109 -8.76 -12.10 9.33
CA ARG A 109 -9.73 -12.59 10.33
C ARG A 109 -11.11 -11.96 10.17
N GLU A 110 -11.18 -10.67 9.85
CA GLU A 110 -12.45 -9.97 9.61
C GLU A 110 -13.10 -10.47 8.33
N LEU A 111 -12.33 -10.64 7.25
CA LEU A 111 -12.83 -11.24 6.02
C LEU A 111 -13.36 -12.66 6.27
N ALA A 112 -12.59 -13.50 6.99
CA ALA A 112 -13.03 -14.86 7.32
C ALA A 112 -14.33 -14.88 8.14
N ASN A 113 -14.52 -13.90 9.03
CA ASN A 113 -15.78 -13.76 9.78
C ASN A 113 -16.94 -13.31 8.88
N LEU A 114 -16.72 -12.37 7.96
CA LEU A 114 -17.75 -11.91 7.01
C LEU A 114 -18.21 -13.04 6.08
N ILE A 115 -17.29 -13.85 5.57
CA ILE A 115 -17.59 -15.03 4.74
C ILE A 115 -18.50 -16.00 5.52
N LYS A 116 -18.14 -16.32 6.77
CA LYS A 116 -18.94 -17.21 7.64
C LYS A 116 -20.32 -16.63 7.95
N GLN A 117 -20.40 -15.33 8.26
CA GLN A 117 -21.68 -14.64 8.53
C GLN A 117 -22.58 -14.58 7.30
N SER A 118 -21.99 -14.59 6.10
CA SER A 118 -22.73 -14.58 4.83
C SER A 118 -23.17 -15.98 4.38
N ASN A 119 -22.92 -17.03 5.18
CA ASN A 119 -23.19 -18.43 4.86
C ASN A 119 -22.55 -18.88 3.52
N ILE A 120 -21.37 -18.34 3.19
CA ILE A 120 -20.61 -18.75 2.01
C ILE A 120 -19.73 -19.94 2.37
N ASP A 121 -19.91 -21.06 1.66
CA ASP A 121 -18.97 -22.18 1.71
C ASP A 121 -17.78 -21.89 0.79
N PHE A 122 -16.80 -21.19 1.35
CA PHE A 122 -15.64 -20.72 0.59
C PHE A 122 -14.83 -21.84 -0.07
N LEU A 123 -14.81 -23.04 0.52
CA LEU A 123 -14.03 -24.17 0.01
C LEU A 123 -14.66 -24.85 -1.20
N SER A 124 -15.93 -24.57 -1.50
CA SER A 124 -16.62 -25.11 -2.67
C SER A 124 -16.80 -24.09 -3.80
N LEU A 125 -16.26 -22.87 -3.64
CA LEU A 125 -16.29 -21.87 -4.71
C LEU A 125 -15.41 -22.33 -5.89
N PRO A 126 -15.86 -22.08 -7.14
CA PRO A 126 -15.02 -22.29 -8.31
C PRO A 126 -13.87 -21.28 -8.31
N ASP A 127 -12.77 -21.65 -8.96
CA ASP A 127 -11.69 -20.72 -9.25
C ASP A 127 -12.18 -19.67 -10.27
N GLU A 128 -11.82 -18.42 -10.04
CA GLU A 128 -12.10 -17.28 -10.94
C GLU A 128 -10.82 -16.47 -11.14
N ASP A 129 -10.73 -15.80 -12.29
CA ASP A 129 -9.62 -14.89 -12.60
C ASP A 129 -9.75 -13.57 -11.82
N PHE A 130 -8.61 -12.90 -11.63
CA PHE A 130 -8.62 -11.53 -11.10
C PHE A 130 -9.10 -10.52 -12.15
N ASP A 131 -9.48 -9.32 -11.71
CA ASP A 131 -9.97 -8.25 -12.59
C ASP A 131 -8.92 -7.78 -13.63
N ASP A 132 -9.33 -7.46 -14.85
CA ASP A 132 -8.47 -6.82 -15.86
C ASP A 132 -8.65 -5.28 -15.84
N PRO A 133 -7.60 -4.45 -16.00
CA PRO A 133 -6.18 -4.79 -16.20
C PRO A 133 -5.34 -4.73 -14.92
N LEU A 134 -5.95 -4.41 -13.77
CA LEU A 134 -5.22 -4.13 -12.53
C LEU A 134 -5.26 -5.25 -11.48
N GLY A 135 -6.11 -6.26 -11.67
CA GLY A 135 -6.22 -7.42 -10.78
C GLY A 135 -5.14 -8.47 -11.01
N GLU A 136 -4.50 -8.50 -12.19
CA GLU A 136 -3.30 -9.31 -12.39
C GLU A 136 -2.14 -8.78 -11.52
N SER A 137 -1.69 -9.63 -10.60
CA SER A 137 -0.65 -9.31 -9.63
C SER A 137 0.67 -8.94 -10.31
N SER A 138 1.08 -7.67 -10.21
CA SER A 138 2.50 -7.33 -10.38
C SER A 138 3.30 -8.04 -9.29
N GLY A 139 4.42 -8.67 -9.66
CA GLY A 139 5.12 -9.72 -8.87
C GLY A 139 5.38 -9.46 -7.38
N ALA A 140 5.29 -8.24 -6.86
CA ALA A 140 5.33 -7.97 -5.42
C ALA A 140 4.15 -8.61 -4.65
N GLY A 141 2.97 -8.77 -5.26
CA GLY A 141 1.84 -9.49 -4.67
C GLY A 141 2.01 -11.01 -4.68
N VAL A 142 2.75 -11.55 -5.67
CA VAL A 142 3.11 -12.98 -5.76
C VAL A 142 4.18 -13.35 -4.72
N ILE A 143 5.17 -12.48 -4.50
CA ILE A 143 6.33 -12.77 -3.63
C ILE A 143 5.99 -12.74 -2.13
N PHE A 144 4.98 -11.99 -1.70
CA PHE A 144 4.57 -11.95 -0.28
C PHE A 144 3.83 -13.22 0.18
N GLY A 145 3.50 -14.12 -0.73
CA GLY A 145 2.72 -15.34 -0.49
C GLY A 145 3.25 -16.60 -1.19
N THR A 146 4.54 -16.65 -1.55
CA THR A 146 5.25 -17.91 -1.88
C THR A 146 5.91 -18.51 -0.67
#